data_AF-F9EP42-F1
#
_entry.id   AF-F9EP42-F1
#
_cell.length_a   1.000
_cell.length_b   1.000
_cell.length_c   1.000
_cell.angle_alpha   90.00
_cell.angle_beta   90.00
_cell.angle_gamma   90.00
#
_symmetry.space_group_name_H-M   'P 1'
#
loop_
_entity.id
_entity.type
_entity.pdbx_description
1 polymer ?
#
loop_
_entity_poly.entity_id
_entity_poly.type
_entity_poly.pdbx_seq_one_letter_code
_entity_poly.pdbx_strand_id
1 'polypeptide(L)'
;MSNIEEFKKVYNFEFEEIKAKDYKEIKKKYLASYKEGKEKGFTLVFLVLDDVLLEKFELDMEDENTDNIMDIVKSNLEKYKNINAVEFLKKFQDENTEDYFTEKDYKFDNKEKYNLELSTLFDYAGNFEENVILVKVPTKNPYEVLGYFGMGGFNNCPLPAEQVAVAKYWYEKYGAVPAVITYPEIEFYVEKPVQTLEEAKKLAVEHYAFCYDIVEQCYGTFERLVDGLYKNIQWYFWWD
;
A
#
# COMPACT_ATOMS: atom_id res chain seq x y z
N MET A 1 19.86 -10.05 -14.93
CA MET A 1 19.18 -11.32 -15.23
C MET A 1 17.74 -10.92 -15.60
N SER A 2 16.67 -11.73 -15.59
CA SER A 2 15.33 -11.08 -15.53
C SER A 2 15.02 -10.76 -14.06
N ASN A 3 14.28 -9.69 -13.82
CA ASN A 3 13.94 -9.24 -12.46
C ASN A 3 13.18 -10.33 -11.68
N ILE A 4 12.40 -11.14 -12.38
CA ILE A 4 11.72 -12.33 -11.83
C ILE A 4 12.72 -13.39 -11.36
N GLU A 5 13.79 -13.64 -12.11
CA GLU A 5 14.82 -14.62 -11.72
C GLU A 5 15.70 -14.11 -10.58
N GLU A 6 15.86 -12.78 -10.44
CA GLU A 6 16.52 -12.16 -9.28
C GLU A 6 15.64 -12.25 -8.04
N PHE A 7 14.34 -11.95 -8.15
CA PHE A 7 13.37 -12.13 -7.08
C PHE A 7 13.37 -13.58 -6.53
N LYS A 8 13.45 -14.59 -7.40
CA LYS A 8 13.52 -16.02 -6.99
C LYS A 8 14.74 -16.38 -6.13
N LYS A 9 15.83 -15.62 -6.22
CA LYS A 9 17.01 -15.83 -5.36
C LYS A 9 16.79 -15.28 -3.96
N VAL A 10 15.99 -14.22 -3.85
CA VAL A 10 15.70 -13.52 -2.60
C VAL A 10 14.54 -14.21 -1.87
N TYR A 11 13.41 -14.43 -2.56
CA TYR A 11 12.21 -15.05 -2.02
C TYR A 11 11.89 -16.40 -2.68
N ASN A 12 11.69 -17.42 -1.83
CA ASN A 12 11.19 -18.72 -2.25
C ASN A 12 9.66 -18.84 -2.06
N PHE A 13 8.90 -17.90 -2.63
CA PHE A 13 7.44 -17.88 -2.57
C PHE A 13 6.80 -18.38 -3.87
N GLU A 14 5.59 -18.93 -3.75
CA GLU A 14 4.78 -19.23 -4.94
C GLU A 14 4.23 -17.92 -5.51
N PHE A 15 4.39 -17.70 -6.82
CA PHE A 15 3.82 -16.55 -7.52
C PHE A 15 3.40 -16.92 -8.94
N GLU A 16 2.60 -16.05 -9.54
CA GLU A 16 2.19 -16.11 -10.95
C GLU A 16 2.66 -14.84 -11.67
N GLU A 17 3.21 -14.98 -12.87
CA GLU A 17 3.44 -13.83 -13.77
C GLU A 17 2.12 -13.35 -14.35
N ILE A 18 1.86 -12.05 -14.25
CA ILE A 18 0.57 -11.47 -14.61
C ILE A 18 0.72 -10.67 -15.90
N LYS A 19 -0.31 -10.78 -16.74
CA LYS A 19 -0.57 -9.87 -17.86
C LYS A 19 -2.06 -9.59 -17.87
N ALA A 20 -2.42 -8.33 -18.06
CA ALA A 20 -3.82 -7.92 -18.20
C ALA A 20 -3.97 -6.88 -19.30
N LYS A 21 -5.16 -6.82 -19.89
CA LYS A 21 -5.50 -5.81 -20.90
C LYS A 21 -6.07 -4.54 -20.31
N ASP A 22 -6.74 -4.67 -19.17
CA ASP A 22 -7.39 -3.58 -18.48
C ASP A 22 -7.54 -3.88 -16.99
N TYR A 23 -7.91 -2.86 -16.23
CA TYR A 23 -8.12 -2.97 -14.78
C TYR A 23 -9.27 -3.93 -14.41
N LYS A 24 -10.20 -4.26 -15.32
CA LYS A 24 -11.32 -5.17 -15.02
C LYS A 24 -10.82 -6.61 -14.91
N GLU A 25 -9.87 -7.01 -15.76
CA GLU A 25 -9.19 -8.30 -15.65
C GLU A 25 -8.43 -8.40 -14.32
N ILE A 26 -7.68 -7.36 -13.95
CA ILE A 26 -6.95 -7.28 -12.67
C ILE A 26 -7.89 -7.35 -11.48
N LYS A 27 -8.92 -6.51 -11.43
CA LYS A 27 -9.93 -6.52 -10.36
C LYS A 27 -10.52 -7.91 -10.17
N LYS A 28 -10.92 -8.56 -11.26
CA LYS A 28 -11.52 -9.90 -11.21
C LYS A 28 -10.53 -10.93 -10.66
N LYS A 29 -9.27 -10.90 -11.13
CA LYS A 29 -8.21 -11.78 -10.66
C LYS A 29 -7.95 -11.56 -9.17
N TYR A 30 -7.67 -10.33 -8.77
CA TYR A 30 -7.35 -9.97 -7.39
C TYR A 30 -8.45 -10.37 -6.41
N LEU A 31 -9.71 -10.02 -6.67
CA LEU A 31 -10.82 -10.33 -5.76
C LEU A 31 -11.08 -11.84 -5.64
N ALA A 32 -10.94 -12.59 -6.73
CA ALA A 32 -11.08 -14.05 -6.70
C ALA A 32 -9.98 -14.69 -5.84
N SER A 33 -8.74 -14.29 -6.07
CA SER A 33 -7.59 -14.86 -5.39
C SER A 33 -7.47 -14.36 -3.94
N TYR A 34 -7.92 -13.14 -3.63
CA TYR A 34 -8.02 -12.62 -2.26
C TYR A 34 -8.95 -13.46 -1.38
N LYS A 35 -10.10 -13.88 -1.94
CA LYS A 35 -11.02 -14.80 -1.26
C LYS A 35 -10.35 -16.16 -1.00
N GLU A 36 -9.65 -16.70 -2.00
CA GLU A 36 -8.90 -17.96 -1.86
C GLU A 36 -7.82 -17.86 -0.77
N GLY A 37 -7.08 -16.75 -0.72
CA GLY A 37 -6.03 -16.51 0.28
C GLY A 37 -6.59 -16.53 1.71
N LYS A 38 -7.74 -15.87 1.94
CA LYS A 38 -8.46 -15.94 3.22
C LYS A 38 -8.83 -17.37 3.62
N GLU A 39 -9.24 -18.21 2.67
CA GLU A 39 -9.63 -19.61 2.93
C GLU A 39 -8.41 -20.52 3.17
N LYS A 40 -7.32 -20.31 2.43
CA LYS A 40 -6.13 -21.18 2.44
C LYS A 40 -5.01 -20.70 3.37
N GLY A 41 -5.10 -19.49 3.92
CA GLY A 41 -4.18 -18.94 4.91
C GLY A 41 -2.93 -18.28 4.34
N PHE A 42 -3.04 -17.62 3.19
CA PHE A 42 -2.00 -16.77 2.61
C PHE A 42 -2.59 -15.40 2.23
N THR A 43 -1.73 -14.40 2.05
CA THR A 43 -2.11 -13.08 1.53
C THR A 43 -1.51 -12.89 0.16
N LEU A 44 -2.27 -12.26 -0.74
CA LEU A 44 -1.82 -11.92 -2.08
C LEU A 44 -1.46 -10.46 -2.18
N VAL A 45 -0.40 -10.19 -2.93
CA VAL A 45 0.01 -8.84 -3.30
C VAL A 45 0.64 -8.89 -4.69
N PHE A 46 0.32 -7.91 -5.52
CA PHE A 46 1.05 -7.69 -6.76
C PHE A 46 2.36 -6.97 -6.46
N LEU A 47 3.44 -7.43 -7.10
CA LEU A 47 4.71 -6.71 -7.14
C LEU A 47 5.00 -6.31 -8.58
N VAL A 48 5.39 -5.06 -8.79
CA VAL A 48 6.03 -4.62 -10.04
C VAL A 48 7.53 -4.68 -9.79
N LEU A 49 8.20 -5.66 -10.40
CA LEU A 49 9.63 -5.88 -10.16
C LEU A 49 10.49 -5.02 -11.09
N ASP A 50 10.86 -3.84 -10.60
CA ASP A 50 11.93 -3.02 -11.19
C ASP A 50 13.27 -3.27 -10.49
N ASP A 51 14.35 -2.70 -11.06
CA ASP A 51 15.70 -2.86 -10.53
C ASP A 51 15.84 -2.21 -9.15
N VAL A 52 15.09 -1.14 -8.88
CA VAL A 52 15.17 -0.35 -7.65
C VAL A 52 14.57 -1.10 -6.46
N LEU A 53 13.44 -1.78 -6.66
CA LEU A 53 12.81 -2.64 -5.66
C LEU A 53 13.71 -3.82 -5.31
N LEU A 54 14.37 -4.41 -6.31
CA LEU A 54 15.29 -5.53 -6.08
C LEU A 54 16.56 -5.08 -5.36
N GLU A 55 17.16 -3.97 -5.78
CA GLU A 55 18.31 -3.35 -5.10
C GLU A 55 17.97 -3.01 -3.65
N LYS A 56 16.75 -2.55 -3.37
CA LYS A 56 16.29 -2.30 -2.01
C LYS A 56 16.34 -3.53 -1.11
N PHE A 57 15.94 -4.71 -1.61
CA PHE A 57 16.03 -5.95 -0.83
C PHE A 57 17.49 -6.33 -0.53
N GLU A 58 18.39 -6.11 -1.48
CA GLU A 58 19.82 -6.33 -1.28
C GLU A 58 20.39 -5.38 -0.22
N LEU A 59 20.07 -4.08 -0.32
CA LEU A 59 20.49 -3.07 0.64
C LEU A 59 19.96 -3.35 2.06
N ASP A 60 18.71 -3.78 2.21
CA ASP A 60 18.16 -4.15 3.52
C ASP A 60 18.93 -5.31 4.17
N MET A 61 19.30 -6.30 3.36
CA MET A 61 20.12 -7.42 3.82
C MET A 61 21.54 -6.98 4.19
N GLU A 62 22.15 -6.08 3.41
CA GLU A 62 23.47 -5.51 3.71
C GLU A 62 23.48 -4.69 5.01
N ASP A 63 22.47 -3.83 5.21
CA ASP A 63 22.35 -2.94 6.38
C ASP A 63 22.24 -3.72 7.71
N GLU A 64 21.53 -4.86 7.69
CA GLU A 64 21.40 -5.75 8.85
C GLU A 64 22.45 -6.88 8.83
N ASN A 65 23.41 -6.84 7.90
CA ASN A 65 24.52 -7.79 7.75
C ASN A 65 24.06 -9.27 7.75
N THR A 66 23.07 -9.57 6.91
CA THR A 66 22.51 -10.91 6.66
C THR A 66 22.51 -11.23 5.16
N ASP A 67 22.52 -12.51 4.81
CA ASP A 67 22.32 -13.01 3.44
C ASP A 67 20.92 -13.61 3.23
N ASN A 68 20.04 -13.47 4.22
CA ASN A 68 18.71 -14.06 4.25
C ASN A 68 17.65 -13.00 4.50
N ILE A 69 16.88 -12.66 3.46
CA ILE A 69 15.81 -11.65 3.52
C ILE A 69 14.78 -11.93 4.61
N MET A 70 14.57 -13.20 4.98
CA MET A 70 13.61 -13.56 6.02
C MET A 70 14.02 -13.08 7.42
N ASP A 71 15.30 -12.80 7.64
CA ASP A 71 15.76 -12.16 8.88
C ASP A 71 15.29 -10.70 8.95
N ILE A 72 15.30 -9.98 7.82
CA ILE A 72 14.74 -8.63 7.68
C ILE A 72 13.24 -8.66 7.95
N VAL A 73 12.52 -9.58 7.29
CA VAL A 73 11.08 -9.75 7.49
C VAL A 73 10.76 -10.01 8.96
N LYS A 74 11.49 -10.93 9.60
CA LYS A 74 11.30 -11.23 11.02
C LYS A 74 11.58 -10.01 11.91
N SER A 75 12.61 -9.23 11.59
CA SER A 75 12.95 -7.98 12.29
C SER A 75 11.80 -6.98 12.18
N ASN A 76 11.28 -6.74 10.98
CA ASN A 76 10.12 -5.86 10.73
C ASN A 76 8.88 -6.33 11.48
N LEU A 77 8.57 -7.64 11.41
CA LEU A 77 7.43 -8.26 12.08
C LEU A 77 7.56 -8.31 13.61
N GLU A 78 8.76 -8.13 14.16
CA GLU A 78 8.94 -7.94 15.61
C GLU A 78 8.86 -6.46 16.00
N LYS A 79 9.51 -5.58 15.22
CA LYS A 79 9.53 -4.13 15.45
C LYS A 79 8.11 -3.53 15.46
N TYR A 80 7.24 -3.89 14.50
CA TYR A 80 5.91 -3.26 14.40
C TYR A 80 5.01 -3.47 15.62
N LYS A 81 5.21 -4.57 16.37
CA LYS A 81 4.39 -4.89 17.56
C LYS A 81 4.52 -3.84 18.66
N ASN A 82 5.63 -3.10 18.67
CA ASN A 82 5.91 -2.05 19.64
C ASN A 82 5.54 -0.64 19.12
N ILE A 83 4.96 -0.54 17.93
CA ILE A 83 4.60 0.74 17.30
C ILE A 83 3.10 1.00 17.52
N ASN A 84 2.79 2.10 18.18
CA ASN A 84 1.42 2.61 18.27
C ASN A 84 1.13 3.46 17.03
N ALA A 85 0.34 2.93 16.09
CA ALA A 85 -0.01 3.60 14.84
C ALA A 85 -0.68 4.98 15.06
N VAL A 86 -1.53 5.10 16.09
CA VAL A 86 -2.22 6.37 16.38
C VAL A 86 -1.22 7.42 16.87
N GLU A 87 -0.27 7.03 17.73
CA GLU A 87 0.78 7.95 18.17
C GLU A 87 1.75 8.28 17.04
N PHE A 88 2.07 7.31 16.17
CA PHE A 88 2.89 7.53 14.98
C PHE A 88 2.27 8.58 14.07
N LEU A 89 1.02 8.40 13.66
CA LEU A 89 0.31 9.33 12.76
C LEU A 89 0.16 10.73 13.38
N LYS A 90 -0.10 10.82 14.69
CA LYS A 90 -0.21 12.11 15.40
C LYS A 90 1.06 12.96 15.38
N LYS A 91 2.25 12.37 15.19
CA LYS A 91 3.50 13.14 15.14
C LYS A 91 3.56 14.10 13.95
N PHE A 92 2.76 13.85 12.92
CA PHE A 92 2.78 14.58 11.66
C PHE A 92 1.49 15.37 11.43
N GLN A 93 0.63 15.49 12.46
CA GLN A 93 -0.65 16.20 12.40
C GLN A 93 -0.58 17.50 13.18
N ASP A 94 -1.24 18.53 12.66
CA ASP A 94 -1.49 19.79 13.33
C ASP A 94 -2.54 19.61 14.44
N GLU A 95 -2.51 20.51 15.44
CA GLU A 95 -3.43 20.45 16.58
C GLU A 95 -4.91 20.58 16.18
N ASN A 96 -5.20 21.29 15.08
CA ASN A 96 -6.55 21.48 14.56
C ASN A 96 -6.71 20.92 13.15
N THR A 97 -7.43 19.80 13.04
CA THR A 97 -7.73 19.13 11.78
C THR A 97 -8.49 20.01 10.78
N GLU A 98 -9.24 21.01 11.24
CA GLU A 98 -9.97 21.92 10.36
C GLU A 98 -9.04 22.82 9.52
N ASP A 99 -7.82 23.07 9.99
CA ASP A 99 -6.88 24.00 9.35
C ASP A 99 -6.39 23.48 7.98
N TYR A 100 -6.47 22.16 7.76
CA TYR A 100 -6.15 21.51 6.49
C TYR A 100 -7.17 21.78 5.37
N PHE A 101 -8.42 22.10 5.72
CA PHE A 101 -9.53 22.20 4.76
C PHE A 101 -9.84 23.66 4.43
N THR A 102 -9.16 24.19 3.42
CA THR A 102 -9.20 25.62 3.08
C THR A 102 -10.29 25.96 2.05
N GLU A 103 -10.80 25.00 1.29
CA GLU A 103 -11.79 25.21 0.23
C GLU A 103 -13.22 25.16 0.78
N LYS A 104 -13.71 26.31 1.27
CA LYS A 104 -15.02 26.42 1.96
C LYS A 104 -16.24 25.99 1.14
N ASP A 105 -16.22 26.17 -0.17
CA ASP A 105 -17.35 25.89 -1.07
C ASP A 105 -17.16 24.61 -1.92
N TYR A 106 -16.23 23.74 -1.51
CA TYR A 106 -15.95 22.50 -2.22
C TYR A 106 -17.16 21.55 -2.22
N LYS A 107 -17.45 20.95 -3.39
CA LYS A 107 -18.57 20.01 -3.57
C LYS A 107 -18.08 18.58 -3.66
N PHE A 108 -18.20 17.85 -2.57
CA PHE A 108 -17.78 16.45 -2.49
C PHE A 108 -18.66 15.51 -3.31
N ASP A 109 -18.04 14.56 -4.01
CA ASP A 109 -18.73 13.50 -4.74
C ASP A 109 -19.09 12.32 -3.82
N ASN A 110 -20.39 12.22 -3.49
CA ASN A 110 -20.98 11.19 -2.64
C ASN A 110 -21.36 9.88 -3.38
N LYS A 111 -20.94 9.71 -4.63
CA LYS A 111 -21.13 8.43 -5.34
C LYS A 111 -20.25 7.35 -4.73
N GLU A 112 -20.77 6.12 -4.75
CA GLU A 112 -19.97 4.94 -4.44
C GLU A 112 -18.91 4.71 -5.51
N LYS A 113 -17.65 4.55 -5.10
CA LYS A 113 -16.49 4.36 -5.98
C LYS A 113 -15.97 2.94 -5.79
N TYR A 114 -16.69 1.98 -6.38
CA TYR A 114 -16.38 0.54 -6.29
C TYR A 114 -15.50 0.01 -7.44
N ASN A 115 -14.82 0.91 -8.15
CA ASN A 115 -13.87 0.49 -9.16
C ASN A 115 -12.51 0.29 -8.50
N LEU A 116 -12.07 -0.96 -8.42
CA LEU A 116 -10.72 -1.30 -7.99
C LEU A 116 -9.89 -1.33 -9.26
N GLU A 117 -9.12 -0.27 -9.49
CA GLU A 117 -8.34 -0.04 -10.68
C GLU A 117 -6.94 -0.65 -10.57
N LEU A 118 -6.30 -0.55 -9.39
CA LEU A 118 -4.90 -0.93 -9.19
C LEU A 118 -4.00 -0.32 -10.28
N SER A 119 -4.07 1.02 -10.35
CA SER A 119 -3.53 1.84 -11.43
C SER A 119 -2.03 1.68 -11.63
N THR A 120 -1.28 1.44 -10.57
CA THR A 120 0.17 1.18 -10.53
C THR A 120 0.63 -0.02 -11.36
N LEU A 121 -0.31 -0.87 -11.78
CA LEU A 121 -0.02 -1.97 -12.71
C LEU A 121 -0.07 -1.55 -14.19
N PHE A 122 -0.30 -0.26 -14.46
CA PHE A 122 -0.35 0.30 -15.80
C PHE A 122 0.49 1.56 -15.89
N ASP A 123 1.22 1.71 -17.00
CA ASP A 123 1.99 2.91 -17.29
C ASP A 123 1.07 4.12 -17.61
N TYR A 124 1.66 5.31 -17.75
CA TYR A 124 0.90 6.53 -18.11
C TYR A 124 0.21 6.47 -19.49
N ALA A 125 0.63 5.56 -20.37
CA ALA A 125 -0.01 5.31 -21.66
C ALA A 125 -1.15 4.27 -21.56
N GLY A 126 -1.38 3.69 -20.38
CA GLY A 126 -2.39 2.66 -20.11
C GLY A 126 -1.97 1.26 -20.53
N ASN A 127 -0.69 1.03 -20.82
CA ASN A 127 -0.16 -0.31 -21.05
C ASN A 127 0.10 -0.99 -19.72
N PHE A 128 -0.13 -2.30 -19.65
CA PHE A 128 0.17 -3.07 -18.46
C PHE A 128 1.69 -3.15 -18.24
N GLU A 129 2.12 -2.96 -16.99
CA GLU A 129 3.52 -2.96 -16.60
C GLU A 129 4.23 -4.29 -16.92
N GLU A 130 5.53 -4.21 -17.14
CA GLU A 130 6.38 -5.40 -17.28
C GLU A 130 6.75 -5.99 -15.91
N ASN A 131 7.12 -7.27 -15.88
CA ASN A 131 7.56 -7.97 -14.67
C ASN A 131 6.58 -7.94 -13.47
N VAL A 132 5.28 -7.80 -13.72
CA VAL A 132 4.26 -7.89 -12.68
C VAL A 132 4.05 -9.34 -12.26
N ILE A 133 4.17 -9.59 -10.96
CA ILE A 133 3.87 -10.90 -10.36
C ILE A 133 2.81 -10.79 -9.28
N LEU A 134 2.00 -11.83 -9.11
CA LEU A 134 1.06 -11.98 -8.00
C LEU A 134 1.60 -13.02 -7.03
N VAL A 135 2.06 -12.57 -5.86
CA VAL A 135 2.80 -13.40 -4.89
C VAL A 135 1.87 -13.93 -3.80
N LYS A 136 2.02 -15.21 -3.44
CA LYS A 136 1.39 -15.82 -2.26
C LYS A 136 2.29 -15.71 -1.05
N VAL A 137 2.06 -14.70 -0.23
CA VAL A 137 2.81 -14.46 1.00
C VAL A 137 2.27 -15.35 2.12
N PRO A 138 3.12 -16.07 2.87
CA PRO A 138 2.70 -17.02 3.90
C PRO A 138 2.24 -16.32 5.20
N THR A 139 1.33 -15.36 5.10
CA THR A 139 0.70 -14.67 6.23
C THR A 139 -0.82 -14.68 6.13
N LYS A 140 -1.49 -14.81 7.28
CA LYS A 140 -2.94 -14.67 7.45
C LYS A 140 -3.37 -13.23 7.77
N ASN A 141 -2.40 -12.37 8.09
CA ASN A 141 -2.60 -10.99 8.45
C ASN A 141 -2.21 -10.12 7.25
N PRO A 142 -3.16 -9.58 6.46
CA PRO A 142 -2.81 -9.03 5.17
C PRO A 142 -1.89 -7.81 5.22
N TYR A 143 -1.94 -7.03 6.31
CA TYR A 143 -1.05 -5.89 6.54
C TYR A 143 0.42 -6.29 6.75
N GLU A 144 0.71 -7.56 7.08
CA GLU A 144 2.09 -8.02 7.28
C GLU A 144 2.88 -8.08 5.99
N VAL A 145 2.25 -8.08 4.80
CA VAL A 145 2.97 -8.09 3.51
C VAL A 145 3.92 -6.89 3.35
N LEU A 146 3.63 -5.76 4.02
CA LEU A 146 4.54 -4.61 4.08
C LEU A 146 5.80 -4.90 4.92
N GLY A 147 5.78 -5.90 5.80
CA GLY A 147 6.99 -6.37 6.47
C GLY A 147 7.88 -7.23 5.58
N TYR A 148 7.31 -7.77 4.49
CA TYR A 148 8.05 -8.51 3.47
C TYR A 148 8.58 -7.56 2.40
N PHE A 149 7.71 -6.73 1.82
CA PHE A 149 8.05 -5.96 0.62
C PHE A 149 7.94 -4.45 0.81
N GLY A 150 7.61 -3.99 2.02
CA GLY A 150 7.56 -2.56 2.31
C GLY A 150 8.92 -1.92 2.06
N MET A 151 8.86 -0.79 1.40
CA MET A 151 9.96 0.15 1.20
C MET A 151 10.08 1.08 2.42
N GLY A 152 10.91 2.12 2.35
CA GLY A 152 10.96 3.15 3.40
C GLY A 152 12.37 3.59 3.75
N GLY A 153 12.46 4.67 4.52
CA GLY A 153 13.73 5.30 4.91
C GLY A 153 14.24 6.37 3.93
N PHE A 154 13.44 6.73 2.93
CA PHE A 154 13.68 7.84 2.00
C PHE A 154 12.46 8.77 1.96
N ASN A 155 12.65 10.07 1.70
CA ASN A 155 11.58 11.05 1.45
C ASN A 155 10.37 10.98 2.39
N ASN A 156 10.62 10.83 3.70
CA ASN A 156 9.62 10.64 4.76
C ASN A 156 8.71 9.40 4.60
N CYS A 157 9.04 8.49 3.67
CA CYS A 157 8.43 7.17 3.56
C CYS A 157 8.68 6.39 4.85
N PRO A 158 7.62 6.00 5.59
CA PRO A 158 7.75 5.28 6.84
C PRO A 158 8.53 3.98 6.66
N LEU A 159 9.28 3.56 7.68
CA LEU A 159 10.00 2.29 7.64
C LEU A 159 9.00 1.11 7.53
N PRO A 160 9.42 -0.05 6.98
CA PRO A 160 8.51 -1.19 6.78
C PRO A 160 7.74 -1.60 8.04
N ALA A 161 8.38 -1.58 9.22
CA ALA A 161 7.71 -1.86 10.49
C ALA A 161 6.61 -0.82 10.83
N GLU A 162 6.85 0.47 10.54
CA GLU A 162 5.87 1.54 10.73
C GLU A 162 4.70 1.38 9.75
N GLN A 163 5.00 1.04 8.49
CA GLN A 163 3.99 0.74 7.48
C GLN A 163 3.08 -0.42 7.90
N VAL A 164 3.65 -1.52 8.42
CA VAL A 164 2.87 -2.66 8.94
C VAL A 164 1.97 -2.22 10.10
N ALA A 165 2.47 -1.39 11.02
CA ALA A 165 1.69 -0.91 12.15
C ALA A 165 0.49 -0.05 11.72
N VAL A 166 0.71 0.88 10.79
CA VAL A 166 -0.34 1.75 10.24
C VAL A 166 -1.33 0.94 9.40
N ALA A 167 -0.86 0.05 8.53
CA ALA A 167 -1.71 -0.84 7.75
C ALA A 167 -2.54 -1.79 8.64
N LYS A 168 -1.99 -2.26 9.76
CA LYS A 168 -2.76 -3.04 10.75
C LYS A 168 -3.89 -2.21 11.34
N TYR A 169 -3.62 -0.98 11.75
CA TYR A 169 -4.64 -0.07 12.28
C TYR A 169 -5.76 0.18 11.26
N TRP A 170 -5.42 0.43 10.00
CA TRP A 170 -6.40 0.60 8.94
C TRP A 170 -7.12 -0.69 8.56
N TYR A 171 -6.46 -1.84 8.63
CA TYR A 171 -7.11 -3.14 8.43
C TYR A 171 -8.19 -3.40 9.49
N GLU A 172 -7.91 -3.10 10.76
CA GLU A 172 -8.87 -3.27 11.86
C GLU A 172 -10.09 -2.35 11.70
N LYS A 173 -9.89 -1.12 11.22
CA LYS A 173 -10.94 -0.09 11.07
C LYS A 173 -11.72 -0.21 9.76
N TYR A 174 -11.03 -0.43 8.65
CA TYR A 174 -11.56 -0.32 7.28
C TYR A 174 -11.43 -1.60 6.46
N GLY A 175 -10.73 -2.63 6.97
CA GLY A 175 -10.38 -3.79 6.17
C GLY A 175 -9.44 -3.45 5.01
N ALA A 176 -8.58 -2.45 5.18
CA ALA A 176 -7.58 -2.06 4.20
C ALA A 176 -6.49 -3.13 4.06
N VAL A 177 -6.27 -3.60 2.84
CA VAL A 177 -5.32 -4.65 2.48
C VAL A 177 -4.38 -4.14 1.39
N PRO A 178 -3.06 -4.12 1.62
CA PRO A 178 -2.10 -3.82 0.56
C PRO A 178 -2.29 -4.81 -0.60
N ALA A 179 -2.52 -4.27 -1.79
CA ALA A 179 -2.86 -5.00 -2.99
C ALA A 179 -1.76 -4.93 -4.05
N VAL A 180 -1.07 -3.80 -4.15
CA VAL A 180 0.07 -3.58 -5.05
C VAL A 180 1.19 -2.90 -4.27
N ILE A 181 2.42 -3.33 -4.52
CA ILE A 181 3.63 -2.69 -4.04
C ILE A 181 4.59 -2.54 -5.23
N THR A 182 5.06 -1.32 -5.45
CA THR A 182 6.19 -0.99 -6.32
C THR A 182 7.33 -0.46 -5.44
N TYR A 183 8.43 0.05 -6.00
CA TYR A 183 9.43 0.71 -5.15
C TYR A 183 8.87 1.97 -4.46
N PRO A 184 8.25 2.94 -5.16
CA PRO A 184 7.73 4.16 -4.52
C PRO A 184 6.23 4.12 -4.18
N GLU A 185 5.48 3.06 -4.49
CA GLU A 185 4.01 3.08 -4.37
C GLU A 185 3.43 1.91 -3.59
N ILE A 186 2.32 2.19 -2.90
CA ILE A 186 1.44 1.17 -2.35
C ILE A 186 0.00 1.50 -2.72
N GLU A 187 -0.72 0.49 -3.23
CA GLU A 187 -2.17 0.53 -3.35
C GLU A 187 -2.84 -0.43 -2.39
N PHE A 188 -3.99 -0.02 -1.87
CA PHE A 188 -4.81 -0.83 -0.97
C PHE A 188 -6.16 -1.14 -1.60
N TYR A 189 -6.63 -2.37 -1.40
CA TYR A 189 -8.05 -2.71 -1.47
C TYR A 189 -8.71 -2.54 -0.09
N VAL A 190 -9.89 -1.95 -0.04
CA VAL A 190 -10.58 -1.59 1.20
C VAL A 190 -11.95 -2.25 1.25
N GLU A 191 -12.15 -3.15 2.21
CA GLU A 191 -13.42 -3.89 2.35
C GLU A 191 -14.57 -3.03 2.86
N LYS A 192 -14.28 -2.07 3.73
CA LYS A 192 -15.26 -1.21 4.41
C LYS A 192 -14.90 0.25 4.19
N PRO A 193 -15.13 0.79 2.99
CA PRO A 193 -14.81 2.18 2.68
C PRO A 193 -15.60 3.14 3.56
N VAL A 194 -15.01 4.30 3.88
CA VAL A 194 -15.64 5.33 4.71
C VAL A 194 -16.97 5.79 4.12
N GLN A 195 -18.02 5.87 4.97
CA GLN A 195 -19.39 6.14 4.54
C GLN A 195 -19.86 7.57 4.86
N THR A 196 -19.11 8.29 5.69
CA THR A 196 -19.42 9.68 6.06
C THR A 196 -18.30 10.63 5.66
N LEU A 197 -18.67 11.87 5.31
CA LEU A 197 -17.69 12.92 4.97
C LEU A 197 -16.79 13.25 6.15
N GLU A 198 -17.32 13.26 7.37
CA GLU A 198 -16.53 13.54 8.59
C GLU A 198 -15.43 12.49 8.78
N GLU A 199 -15.75 11.21 8.59
CA GLU A 199 -14.78 10.13 8.67
C GLU A 199 -13.76 10.18 7.53
N ALA A 200 -14.19 10.51 6.31
CA ALA A 200 -13.29 10.69 5.18
C ALA A 200 -12.30 11.84 5.41
N LYS A 201 -12.72 12.95 6.03
CA LYS A 201 -11.83 14.06 6.42
C LYS A 201 -10.78 13.63 7.44
N LYS A 202 -11.18 12.87 8.47
CA LYS A 202 -10.21 12.33 9.45
C LYS A 202 -9.22 11.37 8.79
N LEU A 203 -9.71 10.52 7.90
CA LEU A 203 -8.86 9.58 7.16
C LEU A 203 -7.89 10.29 6.21
N ALA A 204 -8.30 11.38 5.55
CA ALA A 204 -7.42 12.18 4.71
C ALA A 204 -6.21 12.73 5.50
N VAL A 205 -6.43 13.13 6.75
CA VAL A 205 -5.36 13.62 7.64
C VAL A 205 -4.45 12.49 8.13
N GLU A 206 -5.00 11.29 8.35
CA GLU A 206 -4.18 10.08 8.57
C GLU A 206 -3.34 9.74 7.33
N HIS A 207 -3.91 9.80 6.12
CA HIS A 207 -3.20 9.51 4.86
C HIS A 207 -2.07 10.49 4.60
N TYR A 208 -2.32 11.79 4.82
CA TYR A 208 -1.28 12.82 4.69
C TYR A 208 -0.17 12.65 5.73
N ALA A 209 -0.49 12.32 6.97
CA ALA A 209 0.49 12.03 8.01
C ALA A 209 1.36 10.81 7.68
N PHE A 210 0.81 9.84 6.95
CA PHE A 210 1.54 8.65 6.48
C PHE A 210 2.37 8.92 5.21
N CYS A 211 1.85 9.77 4.32
CA CYS A 211 2.39 10.05 3.01
C CYS A 211 2.09 11.51 2.64
N TYR A 212 3.03 12.41 2.97
CA TYR A 212 2.87 13.85 2.74
C TYR A 212 2.60 14.20 1.27
N ASP A 213 3.30 13.50 0.35
CA ASP A 213 3.20 13.69 -1.10
C ASP A 213 1.81 13.40 -1.67
N ILE A 214 0.95 12.68 -0.93
CA ILE A 214 -0.41 12.40 -1.38
C ILE A 214 -1.20 13.70 -1.59
N VAL A 215 -0.92 14.76 -0.82
CA VAL A 215 -1.52 16.07 -1.03
C VAL A 215 -0.62 16.92 -1.92
N GLU A 216 0.67 17.04 -1.62
CA GLU A 216 1.53 18.00 -2.32
C GLU A 216 1.76 17.67 -3.80
N GLN A 217 1.76 16.39 -4.16
CA GLN A 217 2.16 15.93 -5.49
C GLN A 217 1.07 15.12 -6.20
N CYS A 218 0.18 14.45 -5.46
CA CYS A 218 -0.88 13.65 -6.07
C CYS A 218 -2.21 14.42 -6.19
N TYR A 219 -2.91 14.65 -5.07
CA TYR A 219 -4.27 15.21 -5.09
C TYR A 219 -4.30 16.74 -5.16
N GLY A 220 -3.25 17.42 -4.69
CA GLY A 220 -3.11 18.87 -4.66
C GLY A 220 -3.81 19.56 -3.49
N THR A 221 -4.93 19.02 -2.98
CA THR A 221 -5.66 19.57 -1.82
C THR A 221 -6.28 18.48 -0.97
N PHE A 222 -6.55 18.78 0.30
CA PHE A 222 -7.23 17.87 1.23
C PHE A 222 -8.65 17.53 0.79
N GLU A 223 -9.36 18.47 0.17
CA GLU A 223 -10.71 18.25 -0.35
C GLU A 223 -10.72 17.22 -1.48
N ARG A 224 -9.75 17.29 -2.39
CA ARG A 224 -9.58 16.30 -3.45
C ARG A 224 -9.17 14.94 -2.90
N LEU A 225 -8.28 14.91 -1.91
CA LEU A 225 -7.94 13.66 -1.21
C LEU A 225 -9.18 13.04 -0.55
N VAL A 226 -10.02 13.85 0.11
CA VAL A 226 -11.29 13.37 0.68
C VAL A 226 -12.21 12.81 -0.40
N ASP A 227 -12.33 13.44 -1.57
CA ASP A 227 -13.11 12.88 -2.68
C ASP A 227 -12.56 11.53 -3.16
N GLY A 228 -11.24 11.41 -3.20
CA GLY A 228 -10.52 10.17 -3.52
C GLY A 228 -10.78 9.06 -2.51
N LEU A 229 -10.98 9.39 -1.23
CA LEU A 229 -11.22 8.42 -0.16
C LEU A 229 -12.71 8.12 0.05
N TYR A 230 -13.58 9.10 -0.18
CA TYR A 230 -14.98 9.02 0.21
C TYR A 230 -15.71 7.95 -0.59
N LYS A 231 -16.17 6.90 0.12
CA LYS A 231 -16.84 5.72 -0.45
C LYS A 231 -16.01 5.00 -1.52
N ASN A 232 -14.69 5.07 -1.41
CA ASN A 232 -13.76 4.43 -2.35
C ASN A 232 -13.12 3.18 -1.75
N ILE A 233 -13.18 2.07 -2.51
CA ILE A 233 -12.58 0.78 -2.13
C ILE A 233 -11.08 0.70 -2.45
N GLN A 234 -10.50 1.76 -3.00
CA GLN A 234 -9.08 1.82 -3.34
C GLN A 234 -8.43 3.01 -2.66
N TRP A 235 -7.26 2.78 -2.09
CA TRP A 235 -6.34 3.84 -1.69
C TRP A 235 -5.03 3.70 -2.46
N TYR A 236 -4.35 4.84 -2.62
CA TYR A 236 -3.08 4.97 -3.33
C TYR A 236 -2.14 5.83 -2.50
N PHE A 237 -0.86 5.49 -2.52
CA PHE A 237 0.23 6.24 -1.91
C PHE A 237 1.43 6.21 -2.85
N TRP A 238 2.14 7.33 -2.94
CA TRP A 238 3.37 7.50 -3.69
C TRP A 238 4.30 8.41 -2.92
N TRP A 239 5.57 8.05 -2.84
CA TRP A 239 6.64 8.87 -2.29
C TRP A 239 7.64 9.19 -3.40
N ASP A 240 8.09 10.44 -3.48
CA ASP A 240 9.19 10.87 -4.37
C ASP A 240 10.51 10.16 -4.02
#